data_AF-A0A930JMP0-F1
#
_entry.id   AF-A0A930JMP0-F1
#
_cell.length_a   1.000
_cell.length_b   1.000
_cell.length_c   1.000
_cell.angle_alpha   90.00
_cell.angle_beta   90.00
_cell.angle_gamma   90.00
#
_symmetry.space_group_name_H-M   'P 1'
#
loop_
_entity.id
_entity.type
_entity.pdbx_description
1 polymer ?
#
loop_
_entity_poly.entity_id
_entity_poly.type
_entity_poly.pdbx_seq_one_letter_code
_entity_poly.pdbx_strand_id
1 'polypeptide(L)' 'MLRYPRVEIIKRKKFTPIYQELYEVQTMRPNRPMKSKFGMTKTQAMAYSRREAAMLKQEGYTKAVYHSMLVDLSTFHP' A
#
# COMPACT_ATOMS: atom_id res chain seq x y z
N MET A 1 18.93 8.54 8.06
CA MET A 1 17.77 8.95 7.23
C MET A 1 16.50 8.32 7.79
N LEU A 2 15.52 9.12 8.22
CA LEU A 2 14.19 8.59 8.55
C LEU A 2 13.54 8.09 7.25
N ARG A 3 13.33 6.78 7.13
CA ARG A 3 12.44 6.24 6.10
C ARG A 3 11.01 6.37 6.63
N TYR A 4 10.12 7.00 5.86
CA TYR A 4 8.69 6.94 6.16
C TYR A 4 8.16 5.53 5.83
N PRO A 5 7.15 5.03 6.56
CA PRO A 5 6.42 3.85 6.12
C PRO A 5 5.78 4.11 4.75
N ARG A 6 5.60 3.04 3.97
CA ARG A 6 5.09 3.12 2.58
C ARG A 6 3.96 2.13 2.37
N VAL A 7 2.96 2.55 1.61
CA VAL A 7 1.85 1.72 1.12
C VAL A 7 1.64 2.06 -0.36
N GLU A 8 2.03 1.15 -1.24
CA GLU A 8 2.00 1.34 -2.69
C GLU A 8 1.08 0.31 -3.33
N ILE A 9 0.28 0.74 -4.29
CA ILE A 9 -0.48 -0.15 -5.17
C ILE A 9 0.21 -0.21 -6.52
N ILE A 10 0.59 -1.41 -6.93
CA ILE A 10 1.24 -1.68 -8.21
C ILE A 10 0.29 -2.48 -9.08
N LYS A 11 0.04 -1.98 -10.29
CA LYS A 11 -0.71 -2.71 -11.31
C LYS A 11 0.20 -3.74 -11.99
N ARG A 12 -0.24 -4.99 -12.04
CA ARG A 12 0.42 -6.12 -12.71
C ARG A 12 -0.49 -6.63 -13.83
N LYS A 13 0.06 -6.79 -15.03
CA LYS A 13 -0.64 -7.46 -16.13
C LYS A 13 -0.17 -8.91 -16.16
N LYS A 14 -1.11 -9.85 -16.08
CA LYS A 14 -0.83 -11.27 -16.26
C LYS A 14 -1.58 -11.76 -17.50
N PHE A 15 -0.92 -12.56 -18.32
CA PHE A 15 -1.54 -13.19 -19.48
C PHE A 15 -1.66 -14.69 -19.24
N THR A 16 -2.89 -15.19 -19.05
CA THR A 16 -3.20 -16.63 -18.96
C THR A 16 -4.71 -16.88 -19.08
N PRO A 17 -5.28 -17.44 -20.18
CA PRO A 17 -5.02 -17.20 -21.62
C PRO A 17 -5.59 -15.86 -22.15
N ILE A 18 -6.22 -15.07 -21.26
CA ILE A 18 -6.74 -13.72 -21.53
C ILE A 18 -5.93 -12.74 -20.67
N TYR A 19 -5.83 -11.48 -21.09
CA TYR A 19 -5.24 -10.41 -20.28
C TYR A 19 -6.05 -10.21 -18.99
N GLN A 20 -5.38 -10.36 -17.85
CA GLN A 20 -5.93 -10.08 -16.54
C GLN A 20 -5.15 -8.94 -15.88
N GLU A 21 -5.89 -7.98 -15.36
CA GLU A 21 -5.34 -6.92 -14.52
C GLU A 21 -5.37 -7.36 -13.07
N LEU A 22 -4.19 -7.63 -12.53
CA LEU A 22 -4.00 -7.94 -11.13
C LEU A 22 -3.30 -6.77 -10.44
N TYR A 23 -3.48 -6.69 -9.14
CA TYR A 23 -2.88 -5.65 -8.32
C TYR A 23 -2.06 -6.29 -7.22
N GLU A 24 -0.95 -5.63 -6.92
CA GLU A 24 -0.04 -5.94 -5.83
C GLU A 24 -0.04 -4.75 -4.88
N VAL A 25 -0.17 -5.01 -3.57
CA VAL A 25 0.04 -3.97 -2.55
C VAL A 25 1.35 -4.25 -1.84
N GLN A 26 2.27 -3.29 -1.90
CA GLN A 26 3.53 -3.32 -1.18
C GLN A 26 3.45 -2.41 0.04
N THR A 27 3.89 -2.93 1.18
CA THR A 27 3.88 -2.22 2.44
C THR A 27 5.25 -2.31 3.10
N MET A 28 5.75 -1.19 3.59
CA MET A 28 7.06 -1.10 4.21
C MET A 28 6.96 -0.29 5.50
N ARG A 29 7.58 -0.79 6.57
CA ARG A 29 7.74 -0.06 7.82
C ARG A 29 9.24 0.13 8.09
N PRO A 30 9.64 1.22 8.77
CA PRO A 30 11.02 1.37 9.23
C PRO A 30 11.44 0.14 10.05
N ASN A 31 12.65 -0.35 9.80
CA ASN A 31 13.25 -1.47 10.53
C ASN A 31 12.49 -2.82 10.42
N ARG A 32 11.55 -2.95 9.47
CA ARG A 32 10.88 -4.22 9.15
C ARG A 32 11.07 -4.56 7.67
N PRO A 33 11.09 -5.85 7.30
CA PRO A 33 11.10 -6.24 5.90
C PRO A 33 9.83 -5.75 5.20
N MET A 34 9.97 -5.43 3.91
CA MET A 34 8.83 -5.12 3.05
C MET A 34 7.92 -6.34 2.92
N LYS A 35 6.61 -6.12 3.01
CA LYS A 35 5.59 -7.14 2.76
C LYS A 35 4.86 -6.82 1.46
N SER A 36 4.67 -7.81 0.61
CA SER A 36 3.93 -7.69 -0.65
C SER A 36 2.78 -8.69 -0.68
N LYS A 37 1.62 -8.23 -1.17
CA LYS A 37 0.45 -9.08 -1.34
C LYS A 37 -0.05 -8.97 -2.77
N PHE A 38 -0.08 -10.10 -3.47
CA PHE A 38 -0.31 -10.19 -4.91
C PHE A 38 -1.70 -10.72 -5.24
N GLY A 39 -2.08 -10.64 -6.53
CA GLY A 39 -3.25 -11.31 -7.07
C GLY A 39 -4.59 -10.68 -6.69
N MET A 40 -4.60 -9.42 -6.25
CA MET A 40 -5.83 -8.72 -5.90
C MET A 40 -6.50 -8.12 -7.12
N THR A 41 -7.83 -7.96 -7.07
CA THR A 41 -8.54 -7.03 -7.94
C THR A 41 -8.23 -5.58 -7.54
N LYS A 42 -8.56 -4.60 -8.40
CA LYS A 42 -8.39 -3.17 -8.10
C LYS A 42 -9.07 -2.77 -6.78
N THR A 43 -10.32 -3.20 -6.60
CA THR A 43 -11.13 -2.86 -5.42
C THR A 43 -10.57 -3.50 -4.15
N GLN A 44 -10.11 -4.75 -4.22
CA GLN A 44 -9.46 -5.44 -3.11
C GLN A 44 -8.13 -4.75 -2.74
N ALA A 45 -7.32 -4.36 -3.72
CA ALA A 45 -6.06 -3.67 -3.48
C ALA A 45 -6.27 -2.31 -2.82
N MET A 46 -7.24 -1.52 -3.28
CA MET A 46 -7.63 -0.26 -2.63
C MET A 46 -8.13 -0.50 -1.21
N ALA A 47 -9.03 -1.45 -0.98
CA ALA A 47 -9.52 -1.73 0.37
C ALA A 47 -8.38 -2.16 1.32
N TYR A 48 -7.44 -2.97 0.81
CA TYR A 48 -6.27 -3.40 1.57
C TYR A 48 -5.32 -2.24 1.88
N SER A 49 -5.02 -1.37 0.91
CA SER A 49 -4.14 -0.21 1.14
C SER A 49 -4.71 0.76 2.17
N ARG A 50 -6.03 0.99 2.16
CA ARG A 50 -6.72 1.82 3.15
C ARG A 50 -6.58 1.25 4.57
N ARG A 51 -6.75 -0.07 4.71
CA ARG A 51 -6.56 -0.76 6.00
C ARG A 51 -5.11 -0.63 6.49
N GLU A 52 -4.13 -0.78 5.60
CA GLU A 52 -2.72 -0.60 5.94
C GLU A 52 -2.40 0.83 6.39
N ALA A 53 -2.95 1.85 5.71
CA ALA A 53 -2.81 3.25 6.14
C ALA A 53 -3.43 3.50 7.53
N ALA A 54 -4.60 2.92 7.81
CA ALA A 54 -5.22 3.00 9.13
C ALA A 54 -4.40 2.31 10.22
N MET A 55 -3.79 1.16 9.92
CA MET A 55 -2.87 0.49 10.84
C MET A 55 -1.63 1.34 11.12
N LEU A 56 -1.06 2.02 10.12
CA LEU A 56 0.07 2.93 10.34
C LEU A 56 -0.30 4.08 11.29
N LYS A 57 -1.53 4.60 11.19
CA LYS A 57 -2.05 5.61 12.13
C LYS A 57 -2.14 5.06 13.56
N GLN A 58 -2.61 3.82 13.72
CA GLN A 58 -2.68 3.14 15.02
C GLN A 58 -1.29 2.80 15.60
N GLU A 59 -0.31 2.48 14.73
CA GLU A 59 1.09 2.26 15.12
C GLU A 59 1.81 3.55 15.53
N GLY A 60 1.18 4.73 15.40
CA GLY A 60 1.71 6.02 15.83
C GLY A 60 2.50 6.79 14.76
N TYR A 61 2.44 6.36 13.48
CA TYR A 61 3.06 7.11 12.41
C TYR A 61 2.23 8.34 12.03
N THR A 62 2.90 9.49 11.88
CA THR A 62 2.27 10.75 11.46
C THR A 62 2.30 10.95 9.95
N LYS A 63 3.33 10.43 9.27
CA LYS A 63 3.49 10.56 7.82
C LYS A 63 3.79 9.21 7.19
N ALA A 64 3.23 8.99 5.99
CA ALA A 64 3.49 7.80 5.18
C ALA A 64 3.54 8.17 3.71
N VAL A 65 4.24 7.38 2.91
CA VAL A 65 4.10 7.45 1.44
C VAL A 65 2.94 6.56 1.06
N TYR A 66 1.88 7.14 0.50
CA TYR A 66 0.71 6.45 0.01
C TYR A 66 0.55 6.74 -1.48
N HIS A 67 0.52 5.71 -2.33
CA HIS A 67 0.46 5.89 -3.80
C HIS A 67 1.49 6.90 -4.33
N SER A 68 2.75 6.73 -3.93
CA SER A 68 3.86 7.60 -4.31
C SER A 68 3.75 9.06 -3.85
N MET A 69 2.77 9.40 -3.00
CA MET A 69 2.63 10.73 -2.39
C MET A 69 2.93 10.68 -0.89
N LEU A 70 3.65 11.67 -0.37
CA LEU A 70 3.81 11.82 1.07
C LEU A 70 2.52 12.40 1.66
N VAL A 71 1.84 11.64 2.51
CA VAL A 71 0.58 12.03 3.15
C VAL A 71 0.76 12.14 4.66
N ASP A 72 0.03 13.08 5.26
CA ASP A 72 -0.10 13.18 6.71
C ASP A 72 -1.27 12.30 7.19
N LEU A 73 -0.97 11.24 7.93
CA LEU A 73 -1.94 10.25 8.40
C LEU A 73 -2.94 10.83 9.43
N SER A 74 -2.64 11.98 10.03
CA SER A 74 -3.57 12.62 10.95
C SER A 74 -4.81 13.16 10.22
N THR A 75 -4.60 13.79 9.06
CA THR A 75 -5.63 14.42 8.23
C THR A 75 -6.05 13.56 7.03
N PHE A 76 -5.28 12.53 6.70
CA PHE A 76 -5.55 11.65 5.57
C PHE A 76 -6.76 10.73 5.85
N HIS A 77 -7.76 10.84 4.97
CA HIS A 77 -8.95 10.00 4.93
C HIS A 77 -8.92 9.22 3.60
N PRO A 78 -8.51 7.93 3.63
CA PRO A 78 -8.26 7.11 2.43
C PRO A 78 -9.49 6.76 1.57
#